data_AF-A0A835WSQ9-F1
#
_entry.id   AF-A0A835WSQ9-F1
#
_cell.length_a   1.000
_cell.length_b   1.000
_cell.length_c   1.000
_cell.angle_alpha   90.00
_cell.angle_beta   90.00
_cell.angle_gamma   90.00
#
_symmetry.space_group_name_H-M   'P 1'
#
loop_
_entity.id
_entity.type
_entity.pdbx_description
1 polymer ?
#
loop_
_entity_poly.entity_id
_entity_poly.type
_entity_poly.pdbx_seq_one_letter_code
_entity_poly.pdbx_strand_id
1 'polypeptide(L)'
;MPEVEPGVRCPTGEARITPGFALKARHVIHTVGPVFRSDSASAPLLTAAISNSLRLAAETGLASIAFPGISTGVYGYPGAKAAAVSVAAVDETLTALAGQQQPQQCPQGAAGAASGGTGMLSQQEAGAGVGCSLKEVRFVLFGDALYNDFVRAAEAALNSPPA
;
A
#
# COMPACT_ATOMS: atom_id res chain seq x y z
N MET A 1 -16.72 -1.66 8.64
CA MET A 1 -16.14 -2.58 7.64
C MET A 1 -17.00 -3.81 7.52
N PRO A 2 -17.57 -4.11 6.34
CA PRO A 2 -18.34 -5.33 6.13
C PRO A 2 -17.44 -6.58 6.25
N GLU A 3 -18.06 -7.73 6.54
CA GLU A 3 -17.39 -9.02 6.48
C GLU A 3 -17.34 -9.51 5.04
N VAL A 4 -16.22 -10.13 4.65
CA VAL A 4 -16.08 -10.77 3.32
C VAL A 4 -16.44 -12.25 3.40
N GLU A 5 -16.23 -12.86 4.56
CA GLU A 5 -16.61 -14.23 4.93
C GLU A 5 -16.97 -14.22 6.43
N PRO A 6 -17.69 -15.23 6.95
CA PRO A 6 -18.09 -15.26 8.36
C PRO A 6 -16.89 -15.08 9.31
N GLY A 7 -16.88 -13.97 10.05
CA GLY A 7 -15.79 -13.64 10.98
C GLY A 7 -14.52 -13.05 10.35
N VAL A 8 -14.48 -12.85 9.03
CA VAL A 8 -13.34 -12.28 8.31
C VAL A 8 -13.70 -10.90 7.76
N ARG A 9 -13.04 -9.86 8.27
CA ARG A 9 -13.20 -8.48 7.78
C ARG A 9 -12.07 -8.03 6.85
N CYS A 10 -10.91 -8.64 6.96
CA CYS A 10 -9.76 -8.41 6.09
C CYS A 10 -8.99 -9.73 5.94
N PRO A 11 -8.99 -10.35 4.77
CA PRO A 11 -8.13 -11.48 4.44
C PRO A 11 -6.64 -11.14 4.59
N THR A 12 -5.84 -12.18 4.77
CA THR A 12 -4.37 -12.07 4.81
C THR A 12 -3.84 -11.53 3.49
N GLY A 13 -2.94 -10.55 3.56
CA GLY A 13 -2.38 -9.86 2.40
C GLY A 13 -3.26 -8.71 1.89
N GLU A 14 -4.48 -8.56 2.39
CA GLU A 14 -5.34 -7.42 2.01
C GLU A 14 -5.20 -6.24 2.97
N ALA A 15 -5.69 -5.08 2.54
CA ALA A 15 -5.74 -3.86 3.32
C ALA A 15 -7.12 -3.20 3.19
N ARG A 16 -7.56 -2.48 4.23
CA ARG A 16 -8.81 -1.71 4.29
C ARG A 16 -8.56 -0.40 4.99
N ILE A 17 -9.25 0.66 4.61
CA ILE A 17 -9.04 2.00 5.17
C ILE A 17 -10.26 2.46 5.97
N THR A 18 -10.01 3.12 7.11
CA THR A 18 -11.03 3.83 7.89
C THR A 18 -10.54 5.23 8.25
N PRO A 19 -11.43 6.17 8.62
CA PRO A 19 -11.02 7.42 9.25
C PRO A 19 -10.18 7.16 10.51
N GLY A 20 -9.27 8.09 10.83
CA GLY A 20 -8.44 8.02 12.05
C GLY A 20 -9.15 8.43 13.34
N PHE A 21 -10.35 9.00 13.23
CA PHE A 21 -11.14 9.49 14.37
C PHE A 21 -10.34 10.44 15.28
N ALA A 22 -10.11 10.07 16.55
CA ALA A 22 -9.39 10.90 17.52
C ALA A 22 -7.86 10.85 17.38
N LEU A 23 -7.33 10.15 16.37
CA LEU A 23 -5.89 10.12 16.08
C LEU A 23 -5.46 11.36 15.30
N LYS A 24 -4.19 11.76 15.45
CA LYS A 24 -3.57 12.78 14.59
C LYS A 24 -3.47 12.33 13.12
N ALA A 25 -3.45 11.01 12.88
CA ALA A 25 -3.48 10.44 11.54
C ALA A 25 -4.86 10.61 10.91
N ARG A 26 -4.91 11.03 9.64
CA ARG A 26 -6.17 11.21 8.91
C ARG A 26 -6.96 9.91 8.74
N HIS A 27 -6.24 8.81 8.53
CA HIS A 27 -6.79 7.48 8.28
C HIS A 27 -5.98 6.41 9.01
N VAL A 28 -6.62 5.26 9.23
CA VAL A 28 -5.96 4.02 9.64
C VAL A 28 -6.16 3.00 8.53
N ILE A 29 -5.05 2.43 8.05
CA ILE A 29 -5.06 1.32 7.10
C ILE A 29 -4.88 0.04 7.91
N HIS A 30 -5.91 -0.80 7.90
CA HIS A 30 -5.95 -2.10 8.53
C HIS A 30 -5.49 -3.13 7.51
N THR A 31 -4.36 -3.78 7.76
CA THR A 31 -3.86 -4.87 6.91
C THR A 31 -3.51 -6.08 7.76
N VAL A 32 -3.64 -7.27 7.17
CA VAL A 32 -3.38 -8.53 7.86
C VAL A 32 -2.16 -9.19 7.23
N GLY A 33 -1.05 -9.18 7.97
CA GLY A 33 0.14 -9.95 7.59
C GLY A 33 -0.05 -11.45 7.82
N PRO A 34 0.78 -12.31 7.21
CA PRO A 34 0.70 -13.75 7.38
C PRO A 34 1.23 -14.20 8.74
N VAL A 35 0.69 -15.32 9.25
CA VAL A 35 1.39 -16.16 10.22
C VAL A 35 2.57 -16.81 9.52
N PHE A 36 3.77 -16.73 10.10
CA PHE A 36 4.97 -17.24 9.49
C PHE A 36 4.96 -18.78 9.46
N ARG A 37 5.16 -19.35 8.27
CA ARG A 37 5.29 -20.80 8.05
C ARG A 37 6.57 -21.15 7.32
N SER A 38 6.81 -20.47 6.21
CA SER A 38 8.04 -20.56 5.40
C SER A 38 8.16 -19.29 4.57
N ASP A 39 9.35 -19.01 4.05
CA ASP A 39 9.56 -17.84 3.20
C ASP A 39 8.68 -17.90 1.94
N SER A 40 8.57 -19.07 1.31
CA SER A 40 7.75 -19.26 0.11
C SER A 40 6.24 -19.06 0.33
N ALA A 41 5.73 -19.42 1.52
CA ALA A 41 4.31 -19.28 1.83
C ALA A 41 3.98 -17.89 2.39
N SER A 42 4.89 -17.30 3.16
CA SER A 42 4.63 -16.07 3.91
C SER A 42 5.11 -14.82 3.19
N ALA A 43 6.21 -14.85 2.42
CA ALA A 43 6.73 -13.65 1.75
C ALA A 43 5.72 -13.02 0.78
N PRO A 44 5.03 -13.77 -0.12
CA PRO A 44 4.06 -13.16 -1.04
C PRO A 44 2.90 -12.47 -0.34
N LEU A 45 2.46 -13.01 0.81
CA LEU A 45 1.37 -12.45 1.60
C LEU A 45 1.81 -11.19 2.37
N LEU A 46 3.04 -11.15 2.89
CA LEU A 46 3.59 -9.96 3.53
C LEU A 46 3.83 -8.85 2.50
N THR A 47 4.36 -9.19 1.32
CA THR A 47 4.46 -8.27 0.18
C THR A 47 3.09 -7.70 -0.16
N ALA A 48 2.07 -8.55 -0.33
CA ALA A 48 0.71 -8.10 -0.63
C ALA A 48 0.16 -7.14 0.45
N ALA A 49 0.36 -7.43 1.73
CA ALA A 49 -0.09 -6.58 2.82
C ALA A 49 0.52 -5.16 2.75
N ILE A 50 1.84 -5.07 2.50
CA ILE A 50 2.55 -3.80 2.34
C ILE A 50 2.12 -3.08 1.06
N SER A 51 2.13 -3.76 -0.08
CA SER A 51 1.79 -3.18 -1.38
C SER A 51 0.34 -2.67 -1.43
N ASN A 52 -0.62 -3.43 -0.91
CA ASN A 52 -2.03 -3.02 -0.88
C ASN A 52 -2.23 -1.82 0.05
N SER A 53 -1.49 -1.75 1.16
CA SER A 53 -1.53 -0.60 2.06
C SER A 53 -0.98 0.68 1.40
N LEU A 54 0.12 0.56 0.65
CA LEU A 54 0.71 1.67 -0.10
C LEU A 54 -0.22 2.17 -1.22
N ARG A 55 -0.85 1.25 -1.96
CA ARG A 55 -1.83 1.58 -3.01
C ARG A 55 -3.02 2.33 -2.44
N LEU A 56 -3.63 1.83 -1.36
CA LEU A 56 -4.73 2.55 -0.69
C LEU A 56 -4.32 3.95 -0.20
N ALA A 57 -3.10 4.10 0.31
CA ALA A 57 -2.59 5.40 0.73
C ALA A 57 -2.44 6.36 -0.45
N ALA A 58 -1.90 5.88 -1.58
CA ALA A 58 -1.75 6.68 -2.80
C ALA A 58 -3.12 7.06 -3.40
N GLU A 59 -4.05 6.11 -3.51
CA GLU A 59 -5.42 6.30 -4.00
C GLU A 59 -6.21 7.31 -3.14
N THR A 60 -5.95 7.34 -1.83
CA THR A 60 -6.58 8.28 -0.88
C THR A 60 -5.86 9.64 -0.80
N GLY A 61 -4.80 9.86 -1.60
CA GLY A 61 -4.08 11.12 -1.63
C GLY A 61 -3.27 11.41 -0.36
N LEU A 62 -2.76 10.37 0.33
CA LEU A 62 -1.98 10.53 1.56
C LEU A 62 -0.51 10.83 1.27
N ALA A 63 0.02 11.84 1.97
CA ALA A 63 1.42 12.24 1.79
C ALA A 63 2.43 11.39 2.55
N SER A 64 2.00 10.70 3.61
CA SER A 64 2.88 9.79 4.37
C SER A 64 2.10 8.63 4.97
N ILE A 65 2.81 7.53 5.18
CA ILE A 65 2.32 6.32 5.84
C ILE A 65 3.37 5.79 6.83
N ALA A 66 2.91 5.17 7.91
CA ALA A 66 3.79 4.51 8.88
C ALA A 66 3.39 3.04 9.04
N PHE A 67 4.36 2.14 8.91
CA PHE A 67 4.20 0.71 9.12
C PHE A 67 4.80 0.28 10.46
N PRO A 68 4.13 -0.57 11.24
CA PRO A 68 4.79 -1.32 12.29
C PRO A 68 5.63 -2.47 11.69
N GLY A 69 6.35 -3.22 12.53
CA GLY A 69 6.91 -4.52 12.15
C GLY A 69 5.80 -5.55 11.90
N ILE A 70 5.18 -5.54 10.72
CA ILE A 70 4.07 -6.44 10.39
C ILE A 70 4.54 -7.89 10.47
N SER A 71 3.74 -8.74 11.13
CA SER A 71 3.97 -10.15 11.37
C SER A 71 5.16 -10.53 12.28
N THR A 72 5.98 -9.58 12.78
CA THR A 72 7.18 -9.89 13.58
C THR A 72 6.91 -10.13 15.07
N GLY A 73 5.68 -9.91 15.52
CA GLY A 73 5.23 -10.20 16.89
C GLY A 73 4.64 -11.60 17.03
N VAL A 74 3.35 -11.67 17.40
CA VAL A 74 2.61 -12.93 17.63
C VAL A 74 2.62 -13.88 16.43
N TYR A 75 2.77 -13.36 15.21
CA TYR A 75 2.81 -14.16 13.98
C TYR A 75 4.17 -14.79 13.68
N GLY A 76 5.20 -14.50 14.49
CA GLY A 76 6.46 -15.23 14.50
C GLY A 76 7.34 -15.05 13.27
N TYR A 77 7.11 -14.02 12.44
CA TYR A 77 7.95 -13.76 11.27
C TYR A 77 9.33 -13.27 11.71
N PRO A 78 10.43 -13.96 11.34
CA PRO A 78 11.78 -13.54 11.74
C PRO A 78 12.09 -12.11 11.28
N GLY A 79 12.57 -11.26 12.20
CA GLY A 79 12.80 -9.83 11.99
C GLY A 79 13.57 -9.50 10.71
N ALA A 80 14.79 -10.03 10.56
CA ALA A 80 15.61 -9.85 9.38
C ALA A 80 14.91 -10.23 8.06
N LYS A 81 14.11 -11.30 8.05
CA LYS A 81 13.38 -11.73 6.84
C LYS A 81 12.18 -10.84 6.55
N ALA A 82 11.42 -10.48 7.58
CA ALA A 82 10.30 -9.57 7.45
C ALA A 82 10.76 -8.18 7.00
N ALA A 83 11.90 -7.71 7.51
CA ALA A 83 12.53 -6.46 7.11
C ALA A 83 12.90 -6.47 5.62
N ALA A 84 13.61 -7.49 5.15
CA ALA A 84 13.97 -7.63 3.74
C ALA A 84 12.74 -7.62 2.82
N VAL A 85 11.71 -8.41 3.14
CA VAL A 85 10.47 -8.47 2.35
C VAL A 85 9.71 -7.14 2.39
N SER A 86 9.59 -6.51 3.56
CA SER A 86 8.83 -5.26 3.71
C SER A 86 9.48 -4.10 2.97
N VAL A 87 10.81 -3.98 3.06
CA VAL A 87 11.55 -2.92 2.36
C VAL A 87 11.50 -3.12 0.85
N ALA A 88 11.73 -4.34 0.36
CA ALA A 88 11.61 -4.65 -1.07
C ALA A 88 10.20 -4.34 -1.60
N ALA A 89 9.16 -4.74 -0.87
CA ALA A 89 7.78 -4.44 -1.24
C ALA A 89 7.49 -2.94 -1.29
N VAL A 90 8.06 -2.14 -0.39
CA VAL A 90 7.96 -0.67 -0.44
C VAL A 90 8.61 -0.13 -1.71
N ASP A 91 9.87 -0.51 -1.97
CA ASP A 91 10.64 -0.02 -3.11
C ASP A 91 9.98 -0.36 -4.45
N GLU A 92 9.60 -1.63 -4.64
CA GLU A 92 8.91 -2.10 -5.84
C GLU A 92 7.57 -1.38 -6.04
N THR A 93 6.80 -1.20 -4.96
CA THR A 93 5.48 -0.57 -5.06
C THR A 93 5.59 0.92 -5.36
N LEU A 94 6.53 1.64 -4.73
CA LEU A 94 6.76 3.05 -5.01
C LEU A 94 7.26 3.27 -6.44
N THR A 95 8.16 2.42 -6.92
CA THR A 95 8.64 2.43 -8.31
C THR A 95 7.48 2.21 -9.30
N ALA A 96 6.62 1.22 -9.03
CA ALA A 96 5.45 0.97 -9.86
C ALA A 96 4.44 2.14 -9.86
N LEU A 97 4.20 2.77 -8.71
CA LEU A 97 3.31 3.93 -8.60
C LEU A 97 3.87 5.17 -9.30
N ALA A 98 5.20 5.34 -9.32
CA ALA A 98 5.86 6.40 -10.09
C ALA A 98 5.78 6.14 -11.60
N GLY A 99 5.93 4.88 -12.05
CA GLY A 99 5.83 4.50 -13.47
C GLY A 99 4.43 4.63 -14.06
N GLN A 100 3.38 4.61 -13.23
CA GLN A 100 1.99 4.83 -13.66
C GLN A 100 1.64 6.31 -13.93
N GLN A 101 2.59 7.23 -13.74
CA GLN A 101 2.42 8.66 -14.03
C GLN A 101 2.59 9.05 -15.51
N GLN A 102 2.40 8.12 -16.46
CA GLN A 102 2.39 8.48 -17.87
C GLN A 102 1.12 9.30 -18.18
N PRO A 103 1.22 10.47 -18.85
CA PRO A 103 0.04 11.22 -19.27
C PRO A 103 -0.81 10.31 -20.15
N GLN A 104 -2.10 10.19 -19.80
CA GLN A 104 -3.06 9.52 -20.66
C GLN A 104 -2.96 10.12 -22.07
N GLN A 105 -2.46 9.35 -23.02
CA GLN A 105 -2.59 9.66 -24.44
C GLN A 105 -4.08 9.57 -24.76
N CYS A 106 -4.69 10.73 -25.05
CA CYS A 106 -6.00 10.80 -25.66
C CYS A 106 -6.04 9.87 -26.88
N PRO A 107 -7.00 8.93 -26.99
CA PRO A 107 -7.29 8.34 -28.28
C PRO A 107 -7.78 9.46 -29.21
N GLN A 108 -6.95 9.80 -30.21
CA GLN A 108 -7.35 10.68 -31.29
C GLN A 108 -8.35 9.95 -32.17
N GLY A 109 -9.58 10.49 -32.23
CA GLY A 109 -10.44 10.42 -33.40
C GLY A 109 -11.20 9.11 -33.63
N ALA A 110 -12.47 9.11 -33.28
CA ALA A 110 -13.51 8.60 -34.18
C ALA A 110 -14.70 9.56 -34.13
N ALA A 111 -14.86 10.33 -35.20
CA ALA A 111 -16.04 11.14 -35.47
C ALA A 111 -17.26 10.23 -35.66
N GLY A 112 -18.40 10.59 -35.06
CA GLY A 112 -19.68 9.92 -35.29
C GLY A 112 -20.81 10.60 -34.50
N ALA A 113 -21.77 11.14 -35.22
CA ALA A 113 -22.74 12.15 -34.78
C ALA A 113 -23.89 11.67 -33.87
N ALA A 114 -24.44 12.64 -33.13
CA ALA A 114 -25.76 12.83 -32.49
C ALA A 114 -26.81 11.69 -32.59
N SER A 115 -27.66 11.44 -31.57
CA SER A 115 -28.59 12.40 -30.98
C SER A 115 -29.41 11.80 -29.80
N GLY A 116 -29.83 12.66 -28.87
CA GLY A 116 -31.08 12.52 -28.10
C GLY A 116 -30.97 12.10 -26.62
N GLY A 117 -31.41 12.98 -25.70
CA GLY A 117 -31.83 12.57 -24.35
C GLY A 117 -31.46 13.53 -23.22
N THR A 118 -32.37 14.44 -22.89
CA THR A 118 -32.32 15.42 -21.79
C THR A 118 -32.35 14.76 -20.41
N GLY A 119 -31.43 15.14 -19.51
CA GLY A 119 -31.47 14.79 -18.08
C GLY A 119 -30.37 15.55 -17.33
N MET A 120 -30.76 16.44 -16.42
CA MET A 120 -29.96 17.50 -15.82
C MET A 120 -29.58 17.14 -14.36
N LEU A 121 -28.28 17.18 -14.04
CA LEU A 121 -27.57 17.56 -12.79
C LEU A 121 -28.02 16.89 -11.46
N SER A 122 -27.19 16.49 -10.50
CA SER A 122 -25.77 16.63 -10.16
C SER A 122 -25.57 15.71 -8.93
N GLN A 123 -24.42 15.10 -8.64
CA GLN A 123 -23.27 15.75 -8.02
C GLN A 123 -22.06 14.80 -8.00
N GLN A 124 -20.93 15.41 -8.37
CA GLN A 124 -19.57 15.18 -7.90
C GLN A 124 -18.88 13.83 -8.21
N GLU A 125 -18.27 13.83 -9.39
CA GLU A 125 -17.00 13.19 -9.70
C GLU A 125 -15.97 13.44 -8.57
N ALA A 126 -15.45 12.36 -7.99
CA ALA A 126 -14.17 12.37 -7.28
C ALA A 126 -13.15 11.61 -8.13
N GLY A 127 -12.91 12.10 -9.35
CA GLY A 127 -11.71 11.78 -10.10
C GLY A 127 -10.51 12.42 -9.41
N ALA A 128 -10.04 11.82 -8.33
CA ALA A 128 -8.77 12.20 -7.71
C ALA A 128 -7.65 11.86 -8.70
N GLY A 129 -7.14 12.89 -9.38
CA GLY A 129 -6.00 12.76 -10.27
C GLY A 129 -4.87 12.04 -9.56
N VAL A 130 -4.43 10.92 -10.13
CA VAL A 130 -3.41 10.02 -9.56
C VAL A 130 -2.03 10.65 -9.74
N GLY A 131 -1.77 11.70 -8.96
CA GLY A 131 -0.43 12.09 -8.60
C GLY A 131 0.03 11.19 -7.45
N CYS A 132 1.25 10.64 -7.51
CA CYS A 132 1.86 9.95 -6.37
C CYS A 132 2.07 10.99 -5.26
N SER A 133 1.06 11.13 -4.41
CA SER A 133 1.04 12.07 -3.30
C SER A 133 1.93 11.61 -2.15
N LEU A 134 2.26 10.31 -2.12
CA LEU A 134 3.03 9.65 -1.08
C LEU A 134 4.51 10.04 -1.18
N LYS A 135 4.97 10.85 -0.23
CA LYS A 135 6.34 11.40 -0.18
C LYS A 135 7.21 10.70 0.87
N GLU A 136 6.59 10.02 1.82
CA GLU A 136 7.30 9.49 2.99
C GLU A 136 6.68 8.18 3.46
N VAL A 137 7.53 7.15 3.62
CA VAL A 137 7.19 5.88 4.26
C VAL A 137 8.05 5.75 5.51
N ARG A 138 7.43 5.49 6.66
CA ARG A 138 8.12 5.30 7.94
C ARG A 138 7.93 3.88 8.45
N PHE A 139 8.97 3.28 9.02
CA PHE A 139 8.85 2.08 9.85
C PHE A 139 8.96 2.46 11.32
N VAL A 140 7.92 2.20 12.10
CA VAL A 140 7.86 2.47 13.54
C VAL A 140 8.10 1.16 14.27
N LEU A 141 9.31 0.99 14.77
CA LEU A 141 9.82 -0.27 15.33
C LEU A 141 10.23 -0.08 16.78
N PHE A 142 10.06 -1.14 17.57
CA PHE A 142 10.45 -1.18 18.97
C PHE A 142 11.53 -2.24 19.17
N GLY A 143 12.59 -1.88 19.89
CA GLY A 143 13.72 -2.75 20.20
C GLY A 143 14.84 -2.71 19.15
N ASP A 144 16.08 -2.70 19.64
CA ASP A 144 17.28 -2.50 18.83
C ASP A 144 17.47 -3.59 17.76
N ALA A 145 17.14 -4.84 18.08
CA ALA A 145 17.31 -5.94 17.14
C ALA A 145 16.47 -5.76 15.87
N LEU A 146 15.17 -5.50 16.03
CA LEU A 146 14.24 -5.30 14.90
C LEU A 146 14.55 -4.00 14.15
N TYR A 147 14.88 -2.93 14.88
CA TYR A 147 15.31 -1.68 14.29
C TYR A 147 16.54 -1.88 13.38
N ASN A 148 17.58 -2.53 13.89
CA ASN A 148 18.81 -2.78 13.15
C ASN A 148 18.59 -3.69 11.92
N ASP A 149 17.67 -4.64 12.00
CA ASP A 149 17.28 -5.48 10.86
C ASP A 149 16.65 -4.65 9.72
N PHE A 150 15.75 -3.73 10.06
CA PHE A 150 15.15 -2.82 9.08
C PHE A 150 16.13 -1.79 8.53
N VAL A 151 17.03 -1.27 9.35
CA VAL A 151 18.12 -0.39 8.87
C VAL A 151 18.98 -1.11 7.85
N ARG A 152 19.46 -2.32 8.17
CA ARG A 152 20.25 -3.14 7.24
C ARG A 152 19.51 -3.43 5.94
N ALA A 153 18.22 -3.76 6.01
CA ALA A 153 17.40 -4.02 4.84
C ALA A 153 17.23 -2.76 3.97
N ALA A 154 16.96 -1.60 4.59
CA ALA A 154 16.83 -0.32 3.89
C ALA A 154 18.15 0.12 3.23
N GLU A 155 19.27 0.00 3.94
CA GLU A 155 20.60 0.27 3.38
C GLU A 155 20.91 -0.65 2.21
N ALA A 156 20.59 -1.94 2.30
CA ALA A 156 20.79 -2.87 1.19
C ALA A 156 19.97 -2.50 -0.05
N ALA A 157 18.70 -2.10 0.13
CA ALA A 157 17.85 -1.67 -0.97
C ALA A 157 18.36 -0.39 -1.65
N LEU A 158 18.70 0.63 -0.85
CA LEU A 158 19.18 1.92 -1.36
C LEU A 158 20.54 1.83 -2.07
N ASN A 159 21.39 0.89 -1.66
CA ASN A 159 22.73 0.70 -2.24
C ASN A 159 22.76 -0.34 -3.37
N SER A 160 21.62 -0.95 -3.70
CA SER A 160 21.53 -1.86 -4.85
C SER A 160 21.38 -1.06 -6.15
N PRO A 161 22.08 -1.42 -7.24
CA PRO A 161 21.88 -0.76 -8.53
C PRO A 161 20.43 -0.99 -9.01
N PRO A 162 19.78 0.03 -9.61
CA PRO A 162 18.43 -0.15 -10.15
C PRO A 162 18.47 -1.23 -11.25
N ALA A 163 17.58 -2.21 -11.12
CA ALA A 163 17.43 -3.35 -12.04
C ALA A 163 16.88 -2.93 -13.41
#